data_AF-A0A1F8CL58-F1
#
_entry.id   AF-A0A1F8CL58-F1
#
_cell.length_a   1.000
_cell.length_b   1.000
_cell.length_c   1.000
_cell.angle_alpha   90.00
_cell.angle_beta   90.00
_cell.angle_gamma   90.00
#
_symmetry.space_group_name_H-M   'P 1'
#
loop_
_entity.id
_entity.type
_entity.pdbx_description
1 polymer ?
#
loop_
_entity_poly.entity_id
_entity_poly.type
_entity_poly.pdbx_seq_one_letter_code
_entity_poly.pdbx_strand_id
1 'polypeptide(L)'
;MKKQIAQTAAKQLAQEPLEILKAAQEMLSPQSQSPISTASGSHPEAVDQPDISQKSSTDLRRIEALNREIEDIQKEKLYQEILNKIESGEDIFVEGVAGLSENQKQMLVQRQQLVAQQKAMAVAPKVELAQTSKRGRRFGANKKDVAKREETRVEKPTPTSG
;
A
#
# COMPACT_ATOMS: atom_id res chain seq x y z
N MET A 1 22.98 -36.67 3.33
CA MET A 1 23.41 -35.82 2.19
C MET A 1 23.06 -34.33 2.36
N LYS A 2 21.82 -33.93 2.72
CA LYS A 2 21.43 -32.50 2.81
C LYS A 2 22.26 -31.63 3.80
N LYS A 3 22.76 -32.19 4.89
CA LYS A 3 23.57 -31.47 5.90
C LYS A 3 24.95 -31.05 5.40
N GLN A 4 25.57 -31.82 4.49
CA GLN A 4 26.90 -31.53 3.96
C GLN A 4 26.85 -30.38 2.95
N ILE A 5 25.80 -30.32 2.12
CA ILE A 5 25.59 -29.25 1.12
C ILE A 5 25.39 -27.89 1.81
N ALA A 6 24.63 -27.86 2.91
CA ALA A 6 24.44 -26.65 3.69
C ALA A 6 25.75 -26.16 4.34
N GLN A 7 26.60 -27.08 4.81
CA GLN A 7 27.90 -26.73 5.39
C GLN A 7 28.89 -26.22 4.35
N THR A 8 28.88 -26.74 3.12
CA THR A 8 29.75 -26.25 2.04
C THR A 8 29.29 -24.88 1.55
N ALA A 9 27.98 -24.65 1.40
CA ALA A 9 27.44 -23.36 1.00
C ALA A 9 27.74 -22.26 2.05
N ALA A 10 27.60 -22.58 3.33
CA ALA A 10 27.94 -21.65 4.41
C ALA A 10 29.45 -21.28 4.44
N LYS A 11 30.32 -22.24 4.11
CA LYS A 11 31.77 -21.99 4.02
C LYS A 11 32.13 -21.10 2.82
N GLN A 12 31.48 -21.30 1.67
CA GLN A 12 31.68 -20.48 0.47
C GLN A 12 31.24 -19.03 0.72
N LEU A 13 30.04 -18.83 1.26
CA LEU A 13 29.52 -17.50 1.60
C LEU A 13 30.35 -16.78 2.68
N ALA A 14 31.07 -17.50 3.53
CA ALA A 14 31.95 -16.91 4.53
C ALA A 14 33.33 -16.52 3.98
N GLN A 15 33.77 -17.12 2.86
CA GLN A 15 35.08 -16.87 2.25
C GLN A 15 35.04 -15.72 1.23
N GLU A 16 33.98 -15.64 0.44
CA GLU A 16 33.78 -14.56 -0.56
C GLU A 16 33.92 -13.13 0.01
N PRO A 17 33.32 -12.76 1.16
CA PRO A 17 33.45 -11.40 1.67
C PRO A 17 34.90 -11.06 2.08
N LEU A 18 35.70 -12.04 2.50
CA LEU A 18 37.10 -11.80 2.87
C LEU A 18 37.99 -11.58 1.65
N GLU A 19 37.72 -12.25 0.54
CA GLU A 19 38.49 -12.07 -0.71
C GLU A 19 38.21 -10.70 -1.34
N ILE A 20 36.97 -10.24 -1.30
CA ILE A 20 36.60 -8.89 -1.75
C ILE A 20 37.28 -7.82 -0.87
N LEU A 21 37.31 -8.03 0.45
CA LEU A 21 37.99 -7.11 1.36
C LEU A 21 39.51 -7.12 1.18
N LYS A 22 40.14 -8.27 0.90
CA LYS A 22 41.56 -8.35 0.56
C LYS A 22 41.88 -7.63 -0.74
N ALA A 23 41.09 -7.84 -1.80
CA ALA A 23 41.26 -7.16 -3.07
C ALA A 23 41.08 -5.64 -2.92
N ALA A 24 40.07 -5.19 -2.16
CA ALA A 24 39.88 -3.79 -1.85
C ALA A 24 41.05 -3.22 -1.03
N GLN A 25 41.56 -3.96 -0.05
CA GLN A 25 42.73 -3.55 0.74
C GLN A 25 44.00 -3.42 -0.12
N GLU A 26 44.18 -4.31 -1.10
CA GLU A 26 45.29 -4.25 -2.06
C GLU A 26 45.17 -3.03 -2.99
N MET A 27 43.95 -2.64 -3.37
CA MET A 27 43.70 -1.40 -4.14
C MET A 27 43.86 -0.12 -3.32
N LEU A 28 43.65 -0.17 -2.00
CA LEU A 28 43.81 0.96 -1.08
C LEU A 28 45.22 1.08 -0.49
N SER A 29 46.09 0.07 -0.67
CA SER A 29 47.48 0.10 -0.21
C SER A 29 48.42 0.50 -1.35
N PRO A 30 48.93 1.75 -1.40
CA PRO A 30 49.85 2.18 -2.46
C PRO A 30 51.29 1.64 -2.28
N GLN A 31 51.53 0.60 -1.47
CA GLN A 31 52.85 0.04 -1.22
C GLN A 31 52.86 -1.49 -1.12
N SER A 32 52.82 -2.15 -2.28
CA SER A 32 53.54 -3.42 -2.47
C SER A 32 53.69 -3.72 -3.96
N GLN A 33 54.55 -2.94 -4.62
CA GLN A 33 55.20 -3.42 -5.84
C GLN A 33 56.16 -4.55 -5.44
N SER A 34 55.78 -5.80 -5.68
CA SER A 34 56.77 -6.86 -5.89
C SER A 34 57.05 -6.93 -7.40
N PRO A 35 58.32 -6.87 -7.84
CA PRO A 35 58.64 -7.01 -9.26
C PRO A 35 58.57 -8.50 -9.59
N ILE A 36 57.50 -8.93 -10.24
CA ILE A 36 57.52 -10.21 -10.97
C ILE A 36 57.92 -9.88 -12.40
N SER A 37 59.11 -10.35 -12.75
CA SER A 37 59.71 -10.32 -14.07
C SER A 37 58.72 -10.79 -15.14
N THR A 38 58.38 -9.93 -16.09
CA THR A 38 57.87 -10.35 -17.39
C THR A 38 58.92 -10.07 -18.44
N ALA A 39 59.51 -11.18 -18.91
CA ALA A 39 60.27 -11.22 -20.13
C ALA A 39 59.42 -10.73 -21.31
N SER A 40 60.12 -10.07 -22.23
CA SER A 40 59.68 -9.60 -23.53
C SER A 40 58.72 -10.56 -24.26
N GLY A 41 57.58 -10.02 -24.70
CA GLY A 41 56.61 -10.70 -25.55
C GLY A 41 55.66 -9.68 -26.17
N SER A 42 56.03 -9.22 -27.37
CA SER A 42 55.26 -8.31 -28.22
C SER A 42 53.93 -8.93 -28.66
N HIS A 43 52.82 -8.40 -28.17
CA HIS A 43 51.51 -8.42 -28.82
C HIS A 43 50.66 -7.29 -28.21
N PRO A 44 50.11 -6.33 -28.98
CA PRO A 44 48.92 -5.63 -28.55
C PRO A 44 47.76 -6.60 -28.77
N GLU A 45 47.62 -7.58 -27.87
CA GLU A 45 46.38 -8.34 -27.81
C GLU A 45 45.32 -7.34 -27.35
N ALA A 46 44.37 -7.09 -28.25
CA ALA A 46 43.18 -6.34 -27.96
C ALA A 46 42.65 -6.84 -26.62
N VAL A 47 42.61 -5.94 -25.64
CA VAL A 47 41.81 -6.15 -24.45
C VAL A 47 40.39 -6.28 -24.98
N ASP A 48 39.93 -7.52 -25.14
CA ASP A 48 38.52 -7.87 -25.17
C ASP A 48 37.95 -7.31 -23.87
N GLN A 49 37.55 -6.04 -23.91
CA GLN A 49 36.63 -5.50 -22.94
C GLN A 49 35.43 -6.42 -23.03
N PRO A 50 35.08 -7.18 -21.98
CA PRO A 50 33.82 -7.88 -21.99
C PRO A 50 32.75 -6.82 -22.26
N ASP A 51 31.90 -7.13 -23.21
CA ASP A 51 30.81 -6.30 -23.73
C ASP A 51 29.80 -5.99 -22.59
N ILE A 52 30.19 -5.10 -21.67
CA ILE A 52 29.40 -4.65 -20.49
C ILE A 52 28.19 -3.82 -20.96
N SER A 53 28.23 -3.35 -22.20
CA SER A 53 27.23 -2.54 -22.87
C SER A 53 25.87 -3.24 -23.04
N GLN A 54 25.83 -4.56 -23.26
CA GLN A 54 24.58 -5.23 -23.63
C GLN A 54 23.76 -5.73 -22.43
N LYS A 55 24.41 -6.16 -21.32
CA LYS A 55 23.72 -6.61 -20.10
C LYS A 55 23.07 -5.48 -19.31
N SER A 56 23.59 -4.25 -19.43
CA SER A 56 23.04 -3.09 -18.71
C SER A 56 21.60 -2.77 -19.09
N SER A 57 21.20 -2.96 -20.35
CA SER A 57 19.84 -2.62 -20.80
C SER A 57 18.77 -3.55 -20.21
N THR A 58 19.05 -4.85 -20.10
CA THR A 58 18.16 -5.83 -19.48
C THR A 58 18.11 -5.66 -17.97
N ASP A 59 19.26 -5.36 -17.36
CA ASP A 59 19.36 -5.12 -15.93
C ASP A 59 18.65 -3.81 -15.53
N LEU A 60 18.72 -2.76 -16.35
CA LEU A 60 17.98 -1.52 -16.15
C LEU A 60 16.47 -1.74 -16.20
N ARG A 61 15.97 -2.49 -17.20
CA ARG A 61 14.53 -2.84 -17.29
C ARG A 61 14.09 -3.68 -16.09
N ARG A 62 14.94 -4.59 -15.64
CA ARG A 62 14.66 -5.40 -14.45
C ARG A 62 14.63 -4.56 -13.19
N ILE A 63 15.57 -3.65 -13.01
CA ILE A 63 15.61 -2.72 -11.88
C ILE A 63 14.36 -1.83 -11.90
N GLU A 64 13.96 -1.32 -13.06
CA GLU A 64 12.74 -0.52 -13.21
C GLU A 64 11.49 -1.33 -12.85
N ALA A 65 11.39 -2.58 -13.30
CA ALA A 65 10.27 -3.46 -12.97
C ALA A 65 10.19 -3.73 -11.45
N LEU A 66 11.34 -4.00 -10.81
CA LEU A 66 11.42 -4.18 -9.35
C LEU A 66 11.04 -2.91 -8.60
N ASN A 67 11.45 -1.74 -9.09
CA ASN A 67 11.06 -0.45 -8.48
C ASN A 67 9.55 -0.23 -8.55
N ARG A 68 8.90 -0.57 -9.67
CA ARG A 68 7.44 -0.52 -9.80
C ARG A 68 6.75 -1.47 -8.83
N GLU A 69 7.25 -2.70 -8.71
CA GLU A 69 6.72 -3.67 -7.74
C GLU A 69 6.84 -3.16 -6.30
N ILE A 70 7.98 -2.55 -5.94
CA ILE A 70 8.18 -1.94 -4.62
C ILE A 70 7.17 -0.82 -4.38
N GLU A 71 6.95 0.06 -5.36
CA GLU A 71 5.96 1.15 -5.25
C GLU A 71 4.54 0.60 -5.04
N ASP A 72 4.16 -0.44 -5.77
CA ASP A 72 2.83 -1.02 -5.66
C ASP A 72 2.61 -1.69 -4.30
N ILE A 73 3.62 -2.39 -3.78
CA ILE A 73 3.60 -2.95 -2.42
C ILE A 73 3.45 -1.84 -1.38
N GLN A 74 4.14 -0.71 -1.54
CA GLN A 74 4.04 0.42 -0.62
C GLN A 74 2.63 1.04 -0.62
N LYS A 75 2.05 1.23 -1.82
CA LYS A 75 0.67 1.75 -1.96
C LYS A 75 -0.34 0.82 -1.31
N GLU A 76 -0.21 -0.49 -1.52
CA GLU A 76 -1.09 -1.49 -0.90
C GLU A 76 -0.97 -1.47 0.62
N LYS A 77 0.25 -1.43 1.17
CA LYS A 77 0.45 -1.34 2.62
C LYS A 77 -0.17 -0.09 3.23
N LEU A 78 0.01 1.06 2.57
CA LEU A 78 -0.56 2.32 3.00
C LEU A 78 -2.11 2.27 2.97
N TYR A 79 -2.68 1.68 1.92
CA TYR A 79 -4.14 1.45 1.85
C TYR A 79 -4.64 0.61 3.02
N GLN A 80 -3.99 -0.52 3.30
CA GLN A 80 -4.35 -1.41 4.42
C GLN A 80 -4.19 -0.72 5.78
N GLU A 81 -3.14 0.07 5.97
CA GLU A 81 -2.92 0.81 7.22
C GLU A 81 -4.07 1.80 7.48
N ILE A 82 -4.51 2.53 6.45
CA ILE A 82 -5.64 3.46 6.58
C ILE A 82 -6.94 2.71 6.85
N LEU A 83 -7.18 1.59 6.17
CA LEU A 83 -8.33 0.74 6.47
C LEU A 83 -8.36 0.32 7.94
N ASN A 84 -7.24 -0.17 8.46
CA ASN A 84 -7.14 -0.61 9.85
C ASN A 84 -7.41 0.53 10.84
N LYS A 85 -6.91 1.74 10.56
CA LYS A 85 -7.17 2.93 11.38
C LYS A 85 -8.64 3.41 11.27
N ILE A 86 -9.27 3.29 10.10
CA ILE A 86 -10.71 3.54 9.95
C ILE A 86 -11.52 2.51 10.74
N GLU A 87 -11.08 1.26 10.81
CA GLU A 87 -11.76 0.20 11.55
C GLU A 87 -11.58 0.31 13.07
N SER A 88 -10.39 0.72 13.55
CA SER A 88 -10.24 1.18 14.93
C SER A 88 -11.08 2.44 15.19
N GLY A 89 -11.40 3.16 14.12
CA GLY A 89 -12.28 4.30 14.08
C GLY A 89 -11.63 5.57 14.59
N GLU A 90 -10.34 5.69 14.31
CA GLU A 90 -9.63 6.96 14.20
C GLU A 90 -10.16 7.75 13.00
N ASP A 91 -10.23 9.07 13.16
CA ASP A 91 -10.66 9.97 12.08
C ASP A 91 -9.44 10.42 11.28
N ILE A 92 -9.38 10.04 10.00
CA ILE A 92 -8.21 10.24 9.14
C ILE A 92 -8.61 11.06 7.93
N PHE A 93 -7.75 12.00 7.55
CA PHE A 93 -7.92 12.77 6.32
C PHE A 93 -7.44 11.98 5.09
N VAL A 94 -8.36 11.24 4.46
CA VAL A 94 -8.07 10.36 3.31
C VAL A 94 -7.66 11.13 2.04
N GLU A 95 -8.22 12.33 1.81
CA GLU A 95 -8.02 13.07 0.57
C GLU A 95 -6.56 13.53 0.38
N GLY A 96 -5.89 13.92 1.46
CA GLY A 96 -4.51 14.41 1.47
C GLY A 96 -3.44 13.34 1.35
N VAL A 97 -3.81 12.05 1.33
CA VAL A 97 -2.83 10.97 1.27
C VAL A 97 -2.30 10.81 -0.15
N ALA A 98 -0.99 11.03 -0.32
CA ALA A 98 -0.29 10.82 -1.58
C ALA A 98 -0.09 9.33 -1.87
N GLY A 99 -0.04 8.95 -3.15
CA GLY A 99 0.25 7.58 -3.60
C GLY A 99 -0.96 6.66 -3.76
N LEU A 100 -2.12 7.00 -3.20
CA LEU A 100 -3.37 6.27 -3.42
C LEU A 100 -4.08 6.70 -4.71
N SER A 101 -4.65 5.71 -5.41
CA SER A 101 -5.56 5.96 -6.54
C SER A 101 -6.86 6.63 -6.05
N GLU A 102 -7.48 7.46 -6.89
CA GLU A 102 -8.77 8.10 -6.59
C GLU A 102 -9.84 7.09 -6.21
N ASN A 103 -9.90 5.95 -6.91
CA ASN A 103 -10.84 4.87 -6.60
C ASN A 103 -10.61 4.31 -5.18
N GLN A 104 -9.35 4.12 -4.79
CA GLN A 104 -9.01 3.65 -3.45
C GLN A 104 -9.41 4.67 -2.38
N LYS A 105 -9.15 5.96 -2.64
CA LYS A 105 -9.58 7.05 -1.74
C LYS A 105 -11.09 7.07 -1.56
N GLN A 106 -11.86 6.95 -2.64
CA GLN A 106 -13.32 6.88 -2.59
C GLN A 106 -13.81 5.69 -1.76
N MET A 107 -13.21 4.51 -1.93
CA MET A 107 -13.55 3.34 -1.10
C MET A 107 -13.27 3.56 0.38
N LEU A 108 -12.13 4.19 0.72
CA LEU A 108 -11.78 4.51 2.11
C LEU A 108 -12.77 5.51 2.73
N VAL A 109 -13.13 6.57 1.99
CA VAL A 109 -14.15 7.54 2.43
C VAL A 109 -15.49 6.87 2.67
N GLN A 110 -15.93 6.00 1.75
CA GLN A 110 -17.17 5.24 1.92
C GLN A 110 -17.10 4.35 3.17
N ARG A 111 -15.97 3.67 3.39
CA ARG A 111 -15.77 2.82 4.58
C ARG A 111 -15.81 3.65 5.87
N GLN A 112 -15.16 4.81 5.90
CA GLN A 112 -15.16 5.73 7.04
C GLN A 112 -16.58 6.21 7.38
N GLN A 113 -17.37 6.58 6.37
CA GLN A 113 -18.78 6.96 6.57
C GLN A 113 -19.62 5.81 7.17
N LEU A 114 -19.42 4.58 6.70
CA LEU A 114 -20.12 3.41 7.24
C LEU A 114 -19.75 3.16 8.71
N VAL A 115 -18.47 3.24 9.06
CA VAL A 115 -18.03 3.08 10.46
C VAL A 115 -18.58 4.21 11.34
N ALA A 116 -18.57 5.44 10.85
CA ALA A 116 -19.15 6.58 11.56
C ALA A 116 -20.66 6.40 11.81
N GLN A 117 -21.41 5.91 10.82
CA GLN A 117 -22.84 5.58 10.98
C GLN A 117 -23.06 4.47 12.00
N GLN A 118 -22.27 3.41 11.98
CA GLN A 118 -22.37 2.32 12.96
C GLN A 118 -22.09 2.82 14.38
N LYS A 119 -21.05 3.64 14.56
CA LYS A 119 -20.75 4.29 15.85
C LYS A 119 -21.90 5.20 16.29
N ALA A 120 -22.46 6.00 15.39
CA ALA A 120 -23.61 6.86 15.68
C ALA A 120 -24.85 6.06 16.08
N MET A 121 -25.13 4.91 15.45
CA MET A 121 -26.24 4.03 15.83
C MET A 121 -25.99 3.31 17.17
N ALA A 122 -24.74 3.00 17.51
CA ALA A 122 -24.39 2.41 18.79
C ALA A 122 -24.44 3.42 19.95
N VAL A 123 -24.13 4.68 19.68
CA VAL A 123 -24.12 5.79 20.66
C VAL A 123 -25.44 6.54 20.70
N ALA A 124 -26.31 6.38 19.69
CA ALA A 124 -27.66 6.91 19.74
C ALA A 124 -28.28 6.47 21.07
N PRO A 125 -28.75 7.40 21.91
CA PRO A 125 -29.37 7.02 23.15
C PRO A 125 -30.44 6.01 22.78
N LYS A 126 -30.38 4.84 23.41
CA LYS A 126 -31.54 3.98 23.53
C LYS A 126 -32.61 4.93 24.03
N VAL A 127 -33.42 5.47 23.12
CA VAL A 127 -34.71 6.00 23.47
C VAL A 127 -35.37 4.73 23.95
N GLU A 128 -35.24 4.47 25.25
CA GLU A 128 -36.20 3.68 25.98
C GLU A 128 -37.50 4.34 25.54
N LEU A 129 -38.15 3.72 24.55
CA LEU A 129 -39.58 3.81 24.40
C LEU A 129 -40.03 3.46 25.80
N ALA A 130 -40.27 4.51 26.60
CA ALA A 130 -41.04 4.41 27.80
C ALA A 130 -42.20 3.53 27.38
N GLN A 131 -42.21 2.31 27.93
CA GLN A 131 -43.27 1.36 27.73
C GLN A 131 -44.46 2.05 28.39
N THR A 132 -45.12 2.95 27.67
CA THR A 132 -46.31 3.63 28.15
C THR A 132 -47.34 2.53 28.26
N SER A 133 -47.53 2.15 29.50
CA SER A 133 -48.31 1.04 29.98
C SER A 133 -49.66 0.95 29.26
N LYS A 134 -49.96 -0.27 28.77
CA LYS A 134 -51.30 -0.82 28.54
C LYS A 134 -52.28 0.10 27.79
N ARG A 135 -52.13 0.20 26.47
CA ARG A 135 -53.17 0.74 25.59
C ARG A 135 -54.33 -0.27 25.50
N GLY A 136 -55.36 -0.04 26.30
CA GLY A 136 -56.59 -0.82 26.34
C GLY A 136 -57.26 -0.92 24.97
N ARG A 137 -57.84 -2.10 24.69
CA ARG A 137 -58.67 -2.36 23.51
C ARG A 137 -59.85 -1.38 23.51
N ARG A 138 -59.82 -0.39 22.62
CA ARG A 138 -61.02 0.29 22.14
C ARG A 138 -61.16 0.00 20.66
N PHE A 139 -62.11 -0.89 20.37
CA PHE A 139 -62.67 -1.09 19.04
C PHE A 139 -63.32 0.21 18.57
N GLY A 140 -63.04 0.60 17.33
CA GLY A 140 -63.88 1.52 16.57
C GLY A 140 -63.40 2.97 16.49
N ALA A 141 -63.48 3.48 15.25
CA ALA A 141 -63.44 4.87 14.81
C ALA A 141 -62.10 5.41 14.23
N ASN A 142 -62.21 5.82 12.97
CA ASN A 142 -61.45 6.88 12.28
C ASN A 142 -60.32 6.45 11.32
N LYS A 143 -60.72 5.83 10.20
CA LYS A 143 -59.92 5.74 8.96
C LYS A 143 -59.81 7.07 8.15
N LYS A 144 -60.33 8.19 8.66
CA LYS A 144 -60.41 9.46 7.89
C LYS A 144 -59.22 10.41 8.09
N ASP A 145 -58.36 10.19 9.08
CA ASP A 145 -57.29 11.16 9.39
C ASP A 145 -55.96 10.88 8.67
N VAL A 146 -55.78 9.70 8.06
CA VAL A 146 -54.55 9.37 7.32
C VAL A 146 -54.54 10.00 5.93
N ALA A 147 -55.70 10.13 5.27
CA ALA A 147 -55.80 10.65 3.90
C ALA A 147 -55.48 12.15 3.76
N LYS A 148 -55.60 12.95 4.83
CA LYS A 148 -55.34 14.41 4.75
C LYS A 148 -53.86 14.79 4.80
N ARG A 149 -52.96 13.86 5.17
CA ARG A 149 -51.52 14.17 5.27
C ARG A 149 -50.78 14.01 3.94
N GLU A 150 -51.36 13.31 2.96
CA GLU A 150 -50.71 13.07 1.67
C GLU A 150 -50.99 14.16 0.62
N GLU A 151 -52.00 15.01 0.80
CA GLU A 151 -52.39 16.05 -0.19
C GLU A 151 -51.61 17.38 -0.11
N THR A 152 -50.73 17.57 0.88
CA THR A 152 -50.12 18.91 1.13
C THR A 152 -48.73 19.14 0.54
N ARG A 153 -48.18 18.23 -0.27
CA ARG A 153 -46.86 18.44 -0.91
C ARG A 153 -46.93 18.46 -2.44
N VAL A 154 -47.74 19.35 -2.98
CA VAL A 154 -47.57 19.85 -4.36
C VAL A 154 -46.85 21.20 -4.25
N GLU A 155 -45.52 21.16 -4.25
CA GLU A 155 -44.71 22.37 -4.44
C GLU A 155 -44.92 22.88 -5.88
N LYS A 156 -45.24 24.16 -5.99
CA LYS A 156 -45.59 24.86 -7.24
C LYS A 156 -44.42 24.81 -8.24
N PRO A 157 -44.66 24.62 -9.56
CA PRO A 157 -43.60 24.80 -10.55
C PRO A 157 -43.21 26.29 -10.63
N THR A 158 -41.91 26.56 -10.62
CA THR A 158 -41.34 27.89 -10.85
C THR A 158 -41.62 28.35 -12.28
N PRO A 159 -42.08 29.59 -12.51
CA PRO A 159 -42.20 30.11 -13.88
C PRO A 159 -40.81 30.35 -14.47
N THR A 160 -40.62 29.93 -15.72
CA THR A 160 -39.46 30.24 -16.55
C THR A 160 -39.54 31.72 -16.97
N SER A 161 -38.65 32.57 -16.44
CA SER A 161 -38.43 33.90 -17.03
C SER A 161 -37.70 33.73 -18.36
N GLY A 162 -38.27 34.33 -19.41
CA GLY A 162 -37.68 34.42 -20.74
C GLY A 162 -36.56 35.43 -20.85
#